data_AF-A0A838V4G8-F1
#
_entry.id   AF-A0A838V4G8-F1
#
_cell.length_a   1.000
_cell.length_b   1.000
_cell.length_c   1.000
_cell.angle_alpha   90.00
_cell.angle_beta   90.00
_cell.angle_gamma   90.00
#
_symmetry.space_group_name_H-M   'P 1'
#
loop_
_entity.id
_entity.type
_entity.pdbx_description
1 polymer ?
#
loop_
_entity_poly.entity_id
_entity_poly.type
_entity_poly.pdbx_seq_one_letter_code
_entity_poly.pdbx_strand_id
1 'polypeptide(L)'
;MNSSLRTQVGQLALRSVLRTLRQPAQIVPALIFPMFLLAVNAGGLKDATNLPGFPTSSYLTFALAVPFMQGALFSVMNAGTDLARDIETGFLNRLALTPLRGAALLSGLLAGAVLLGLLQAVVYLSVGLIAGADLAAGAGGA
;
A
#
# COMPACT_ATOMS: atom_id res chain seq x y z
N MET A 1 -9.90 24.98 9.01
CA MET A 1 -9.73 24.19 7.78
C MET A 1 -11.13 23.93 7.22
N ASN A 2 -11.54 24.60 6.12
CA ASN A 2 -12.93 24.62 5.64
C ASN A 2 -13.45 23.19 5.34
N SER A 3 -14.67 22.90 5.75
CA SER A 3 -15.34 21.59 5.58
C SER A 3 -15.35 21.11 4.12
N SER A 4 -15.37 22.03 3.16
CA SER A 4 -15.32 21.74 1.73
C SER A 4 -14.00 21.11 1.26
N LEU A 5 -12.87 21.45 1.88
CA LEU A 5 -11.58 20.87 1.51
C LEU A 5 -11.48 19.41 1.96
N ARG A 6 -11.97 19.09 3.15
CA ARG A 6 -11.96 17.71 3.68
C ARG A 6 -12.82 16.79 2.82
N THR A 7 -14.01 17.25 2.42
CA THR A 7 -14.87 16.47 1.53
C THR A 7 -14.26 16.31 0.15
N GLN A 8 -13.65 17.36 -0.43
CA GLN A 8 -12.94 17.25 -1.71
C GLN A 8 -11.80 16.22 -1.67
N VAL A 9 -10.95 16.29 -0.65
CA VAL A 9 -9.83 15.36 -0.44
C VAL A 9 -10.34 13.92 -0.28
N GLY A 10 -11.38 13.71 0.53
CA GLY A 10 -11.97 12.39 0.73
C GLY A 10 -12.56 11.79 -0.55
N GLN A 11 -13.25 12.58 -1.35
CA GLN A 11 -13.83 12.11 -2.62
C GLN A 11 -12.76 11.80 -3.67
N LEU A 12 -11.71 12.62 -3.75
CA LEU A 12 -10.55 12.35 -4.61
C LEU A 12 -9.82 11.07 -4.19
N ALA A 13 -9.60 10.88 -2.89
CA ALA A 13 -8.98 9.67 -2.34
C ALA A 13 -9.83 8.42 -2.64
N LEU A 14 -11.14 8.48 -2.38
CA LEU A 14 -12.07 7.38 -2.68
C LEU A 14 -12.08 7.04 -4.17
N ARG A 15 -12.07 8.06 -5.04
CA ARG A 15 -11.98 7.86 -6.49
C ARG A 15 -10.70 7.13 -6.89
N SER A 16 -9.55 7.51 -6.31
CA SER A 16 -8.28 6.83 -6.56
C SER A 16 -8.34 5.36 -6.14
N VAL A 17 -8.82 5.08 -4.92
CA VAL A 17 -8.99 3.71 -4.41
C VAL A 17 -9.90 2.88 -5.33
N LEU A 18 -11.09 3.39 -5.68
CA LEU A 18 -12.04 2.68 -6.53
C LEU A 18 -11.51 2.42 -7.94
N ARG A 19 -10.71 3.35 -8.49
CA ARG A 19 -10.08 3.21 -9.80
C ARG A 19 -9.05 2.08 -9.81
N THR A 20 -8.26 1.96 -8.75
CA THR A 20 -7.31 0.84 -8.59
C THR A 20 -8.05 -0.47 -8.36
N LEU A 21 -9.07 -0.49 -7.49
CA LEU A 21 -9.89 -1.69 -7.20
C LEU A 21 -10.58 -2.27 -8.44
N ARG A 22 -10.88 -1.44 -9.44
CA ARG A 22 -11.47 -1.86 -10.72
C ARG A 22 -10.45 -2.42 -11.72
N GLN A 23 -9.17 -2.42 -11.38
CA GLN A 23 -8.08 -2.94 -12.23
C GLN A 23 -7.44 -4.16 -11.57
N PRO A 24 -8.11 -5.32 -11.59
CA PRO A 24 -7.60 -6.54 -10.94
C PRO A 24 -6.21 -6.94 -11.48
N ALA A 25 -5.92 -6.64 -12.74
CA ALA A 25 -4.61 -6.87 -13.35
C ALA A 25 -3.45 -6.10 -12.65
N GLN A 26 -3.74 -4.99 -11.97
CA GLN A 26 -2.75 -4.25 -11.18
C GLN A 26 -2.65 -4.78 -9.74
N ILE A 27 -3.79 -5.14 -9.14
CA ILE A 27 -3.85 -5.53 -7.73
C ILE A 27 -3.32 -6.95 -7.51
N VAL A 28 -3.74 -7.89 -8.34
CA VAL A 28 -3.46 -9.32 -8.14
C VAL A 28 -1.95 -9.57 -8.14
N PRO A 29 -1.16 -9.10 -9.13
CA PRO A 29 0.29 -9.29 -9.09
C PRO A 29 0.95 -8.55 -7.92
N ALA A 30 0.51 -7.32 -7.61
CA ALA A 30 1.06 -6.53 -6.51
C ALA A 30 0.84 -7.17 -5.13
N LEU A 31 -0.19 -8.00 -4.97
CA LEU A 31 -0.43 -8.77 -3.75
C LEU A 31 0.27 -10.13 -3.77
N ILE A 32 0.13 -10.88 -4.87
CA ILE A 32 0.61 -12.26 -4.95
C ILE A 32 2.13 -12.31 -5.02
N PHE A 33 2.76 -11.45 -5.82
CA PHE A 33 4.20 -11.54 -6.08
C PHE A 33 5.04 -11.33 -4.80
N PRO A 34 4.81 -10.28 -3.97
CA PRO A 34 5.52 -10.13 -2.70
C PRO A 34 5.29 -11.29 -1.73
N MET A 35 4.07 -11.82 -1.68
CA MET A 35 3.72 -12.93 -0.78
C MET A 35 4.32 -14.25 -1.23
N PHE A 36 4.36 -14.51 -2.53
CA PHE A 36 5.03 -15.66 -3.11
C PHE A 36 6.53 -15.61 -2.81
N LEU A 37 7.15 -14.44 -3.00
CA LEU A 37 8.56 -14.25 -2.70
C LEU A 37 8.84 -14.41 -1.20
N LEU A 38 7.96 -13.90 -0.32
CA LEU A 38 8.03 -14.17 1.12
C LEU A 38 7.98 -15.67 1.41
N ALA A 39 7.03 -16.41 0.82
CA ALA A 39 6.88 -17.84 1.06
C ALA A 39 8.13 -18.63 0.64
N VAL A 40 8.67 -18.33 -0.55
CA VAL A 40 9.91 -18.97 -1.05
C VAL A 40 11.09 -18.66 -0.12
N ASN A 41 11.26 -17.40 0.29
CA ASN A 41 12.37 -17.02 1.17
C ASN A 41 12.21 -17.60 2.58
N ALA A 42 11.00 -17.56 3.15
CA ALA A 42 10.72 -18.13 4.46
C ALA A 42 10.93 -19.65 4.50
N GLY A 43 10.58 -20.36 3.42
CA GLY A 43 10.88 -21.78 3.29
C GLY A 43 12.37 -22.06 3.11
N GLY A 44 13.05 -21.32 2.24
CA GLY A 44 14.46 -21.54 1.89
C GLY A 44 15.46 -21.09 2.95
N LEU A 45 15.13 -20.08 3.75
CA LEU A 45 16.02 -19.48 4.76
C LEU A 45 15.57 -19.78 6.19
N LYS A 46 14.76 -20.82 6.39
CA LYS A 46 14.32 -21.23 7.73
C LYS A 46 15.52 -21.49 8.66
N ASP A 47 16.58 -22.12 8.17
CA ASP A 47 17.77 -22.42 8.98
C ASP A 47 18.60 -21.18 9.35
N ALA A 48 18.37 -20.04 8.69
CA ALA A 48 19.03 -18.79 9.03
C ALA A 48 18.67 -18.30 10.44
N THR A 49 17.53 -18.76 11.00
CA THR A 49 17.15 -18.45 12.39
C THR A 49 18.10 -19.08 13.42
N ASN A 50 18.91 -20.05 13.03
CA ASN A 50 19.90 -20.70 13.92
C ASN A 50 21.19 -19.89 14.08
N LEU A 51 21.36 -18.80 13.33
CA LEU A 51 22.55 -17.96 13.47
C LEU A 51 22.58 -17.27 14.84
N PRO A 52 23.76 -17.20 15.50
CA PRO A 52 23.91 -16.46 16.74
C PRO A 52 23.49 -14.99 16.55
N GLY A 53 22.53 -14.52 17.36
CA GLY A 53 22.05 -13.14 17.33
C GLY A 53 20.91 -12.86 16.34
N PHE A 54 20.32 -13.87 15.72
CA PHE A 54 19.14 -13.66 14.87
C PHE A 54 17.93 -13.20 15.71
N PRO A 55 17.16 -12.18 15.28
CA PRO A 55 16.23 -11.46 16.15
C PRO A 55 14.92 -12.17 16.47
N THR A 56 14.56 -13.25 15.75
CA THR A 56 13.26 -13.95 15.92
C THR A 56 13.41 -15.46 15.73
N SER A 57 12.45 -16.25 16.20
CA SER A 57 12.45 -17.71 15.97
C SER A 57 11.92 -18.12 14.58
N SER A 58 11.44 -17.16 13.78
CA SER A 58 10.78 -17.41 12.49
C SER A 58 11.27 -16.43 11.43
N TYR A 59 11.89 -16.95 10.37
CA TYR A 59 12.27 -16.14 9.21
C TYR A 59 11.05 -15.48 8.56
N LEU A 60 9.90 -16.14 8.59
CA LEU A 60 8.64 -15.57 8.10
C LEU A 60 8.28 -14.29 8.87
N THR A 61 8.32 -14.33 10.21
CA THR A 61 8.08 -13.13 11.04
C THR A 61 9.07 -12.03 10.70
N PHE A 62 10.35 -12.36 10.57
CA PHE A 62 11.40 -11.40 10.24
C PHE A 62 11.20 -10.74 8.86
N ALA A 63 10.89 -11.54 7.84
CA ALA A 63 10.78 -11.08 6.46
C ALA A 63 9.41 -10.46 6.13
N LEU A 64 8.42 -10.54 7.02
CA LEU A 64 7.06 -10.03 6.76
C LEU A 64 7.05 -8.52 6.46
N ALA A 65 8.01 -7.75 6.99
CA ALA A 65 8.19 -6.33 6.67
C ALA A 65 8.41 -6.07 5.16
N VAL A 66 8.98 -7.03 4.43
CA VAL A 66 9.35 -6.88 3.02
C VAL A 66 8.12 -6.72 2.12
N PRO A 67 7.09 -7.59 2.19
CA PRO A 67 5.81 -7.34 1.52
C PRO A 67 5.17 -5.99 1.82
N PHE A 68 5.18 -5.52 3.08
CA PHE A 68 4.63 -4.21 3.42
C PHE A 68 5.32 -3.07 2.66
N MET A 69 6.66 -3.09 2.61
CA MET A 69 7.43 -2.10 1.87
C MET A 69 7.14 -2.18 0.36
N GLN A 70 7.06 -3.38 -0.20
CA GLN A 70 6.76 -3.58 -1.62
C GLN A 70 5.35 -3.09 -1.99
N GLY A 71 4.34 -3.39 -1.17
CA GLY A 71 2.98 -2.88 -1.40
C GLY A 71 2.95 -1.34 -1.36
N ALA A 72 3.57 -0.74 -0.35
CA ALA A 72 3.66 0.72 -0.27
C ALA A 72 4.32 1.33 -1.53
N LEU A 73 5.41 0.72 -2.02
CA LEU A 73 6.05 1.13 -3.27
C LEU A 73 5.09 1.02 -4.47
N PHE A 74 4.39 -0.10 -4.62
CA PHE A 74 3.40 -0.26 -5.69
C PHE A 74 2.27 0.78 -5.59
N SER A 75 1.78 1.08 -4.40
CA SER A 75 0.75 2.09 -4.19
C SER A 75 1.21 3.48 -4.63
N VAL A 76 2.42 3.88 -4.24
CA VAL A 76 3.02 5.16 -4.64
C VAL A 76 3.31 5.21 -6.13
N MET A 77 3.83 4.13 -6.73
CA MET A 77 4.06 4.04 -8.17
C MET A 77 2.76 4.22 -8.95
N ASN A 78 1.69 3.52 -8.57
CA ASN A 78 0.38 3.66 -9.21
C ASN A 78 -0.18 5.08 -9.07
N ALA A 79 -0.06 5.69 -7.88
CA ALA A 79 -0.46 7.07 -7.67
C ALA A 79 0.34 8.05 -8.55
N GLY A 80 1.64 7.80 -8.74
CA GLY A 80 2.50 8.57 -9.64
C GLY A 80 2.08 8.43 -11.11
N THR A 81 1.82 7.20 -11.58
CA THR A 81 1.28 6.95 -12.92
C THR A 81 -0.08 7.61 -13.11
N ASP A 82 -0.94 7.57 -12.09
CA ASP A 82 -2.24 8.19 -12.11
C ASP A 82 -2.16 9.71 -12.25
N LEU A 83 -1.22 10.34 -11.55
CA LEU A 83 -0.91 11.77 -11.66
C LEU A 83 -0.35 12.14 -13.03
N ALA A 84 0.60 11.34 -13.55
CA ALA A 84 1.16 11.56 -14.89
C ALA A 84 0.05 11.53 -15.96
N ARG A 85 -0.88 10.56 -15.87
CA ARG A 85 -2.04 10.48 -16.76
C ARG A 85 -2.97 11.69 -16.62
N ASP A 86 -3.18 12.18 -15.40
CA ASP A 86 -4.00 13.37 -15.16
C ASP A 86 -3.35 14.64 -15.75
N ILE A 87 -2.02 14.69 -15.84
CA ILE A 87 -1.26 15.73 -16.54
C ILE A 87 -1.42 15.57 -18.06
N GLU A 88 -1.14 14.38 -18.61
CA GLU A 88 -1.20 14.08 -20.04
C GLU A 88 -2.58 14.31 -20.65
N THR A 89 -3.64 13.94 -19.93
CA THR A 89 -5.03 14.14 -20.37
C THR A 89 -5.52 15.59 -20.23
N GLY A 90 -4.70 16.47 -19.66
CA GLY A 90 -5.07 17.85 -19.36
C GLY A 90 -6.14 17.98 -18.29
N PHE A 91 -6.40 16.93 -17.49
CA PHE A 91 -7.35 16.98 -16.38
C PHE A 91 -6.95 18.07 -15.38
N LEU A 92 -5.64 18.22 -15.11
CA LEU A 92 -5.16 19.29 -14.22
C LEU A 92 -5.44 20.69 -14.76
N ASN A 93 -5.27 20.90 -16.08
CA ASN A 93 -5.55 22.18 -16.73
C ASN A 93 -7.03 22.55 -16.64
N ARG A 94 -7.93 21.57 -16.80
CA ARG A 94 -9.37 21.78 -16.63
C ARG A 94 -9.73 22.07 -15.17
N LEU A 95 -9.07 21.39 -14.24
CA LEU A 95 -9.29 21.60 -12.81
C LEU A 95 -8.83 22.98 -12.35
N ALA A 96 -7.77 23.53 -12.94
CA ALA A 96 -7.29 24.89 -12.67
C ALA A 96 -8.32 25.98 -13.04
N LEU A 97 -9.29 25.68 -13.91
CA LEU A 97 -10.41 26.56 -14.24
C LEU A 97 -11.56 26.50 -13.23
N THR A 98 -11.48 25.60 -12.24
CA THR A 98 -12.48 25.46 -11.16
C THR A 98 -11.96 26.11 -9.88
N PRO A 99 -12.80 26.45 -8.89
CA PRO A 99 -12.36 27.02 -7.61
C PRO A 99 -11.59 26.03 -6.71
N LEU A 100 -11.18 24.88 -7.25
CA LEU A 100 -10.56 23.78 -6.51
C LEU A 100 -9.07 24.04 -6.35
N ARG A 101 -8.59 24.03 -5.11
CA ARG A 101 -7.19 24.33 -4.78
C ARG A 101 -6.29 23.16 -5.20
N GLY A 102 -5.16 23.44 -5.87
CA GLY A 102 -4.17 22.41 -6.25
C GLY A 102 -3.67 21.57 -5.07
N ALA A 103 -3.59 22.14 -3.86
CA ALA A 103 -3.27 21.40 -2.64
C ALA A 103 -4.29 20.31 -2.29
N ALA A 104 -5.58 20.51 -2.59
CA ALA A 104 -6.64 19.51 -2.36
C ALA A 104 -6.51 18.31 -3.31
N LEU A 105 -6.04 18.54 -4.54
CA LEU A 105 -5.75 17.49 -5.49
C LEU A 105 -4.58 16.62 -5.01
N LEU A 106 -3.44 17.25 -4.70
CA LEU A 106 -2.24 16.52 -4.25
C LEU A 106 -2.50 15.75 -2.95
N SER A 107 -3.19 16.37 -1.99
CA SER A 107 -3.58 15.69 -0.75
C SER A 107 -4.60 14.57 -0.96
N GLY A 108 -5.53 14.72 -1.90
CA GLY A 108 -6.47 13.65 -2.30
C GLY A 108 -5.76 12.44 -2.91
N LEU A 109 -4.79 12.69 -3.80
CA LEU A 109 -3.97 11.64 -4.42
C LEU A 109 -3.13 10.90 -3.36
N LEU A 110 -2.42 11.64 -2.51
CA LEU A 110 -1.61 11.07 -1.43
C LEU A 110 -2.47 10.28 -0.44
N ALA A 111 -3.63 10.81 -0.06
CA ALA A 111 -4.56 10.11 0.80
C ALA A 111 -5.07 8.80 0.14
N GLY A 112 -5.32 8.81 -1.17
CA GLY A 112 -5.66 7.61 -1.93
C GLY A 112 -4.54 6.55 -1.89
N ALA A 113 -3.29 6.97 -2.13
CA ALA A 113 -2.12 6.09 -2.07
C ALA A 113 -1.91 5.50 -0.65
N VAL A 114 -2.07 6.30 0.39
CA VAL A 114 -2.00 5.83 1.78
C VAL A 114 -3.11 4.82 2.07
N LEU A 115 -4.35 5.10 1.66
CA LEU A 115 -5.47 4.16 1.86
C LEU A 115 -5.23 2.83 1.12
N LEU A 116 -4.74 2.86 -0.11
CA LEU A 116 -4.38 1.64 -0.85
C LEU A 116 -3.25 0.87 -0.17
N GLY A 117 -2.22 1.57 0.30
CA GLY A 117 -1.11 0.96 1.05
C GLY A 117 -1.58 0.30 2.35
N LEU A 118 -2.52 0.94 3.06
CA LEU A 118 -3.14 0.38 4.27
C LEU A 118 -3.99 -0.86 3.94
N LEU A 119 -4.75 -0.84 2.84
CA LEU A 119 -5.51 -2.02 2.40
C LEU A 119 -4.58 -3.20 2.07
N GLN A 120 -3.49 -2.95 1.36
CA GLN A 120 -2.47 -3.97 1.08
C GLN A 120 -1.81 -4.47 2.36
N ALA A 121 -1.47 -3.57 3.28
CA ALA A 121 -0.90 -3.90 4.58
C ALA A 121 -1.82 -4.84 5.38
N VAL A 122 -3.13 -4.58 5.42
CA VAL A 122 -4.11 -5.46 6.07
C VAL A 122 -4.10 -6.85 5.42
N VAL A 123 -4.01 -6.94 4.09
CA VAL A 123 -3.94 -8.22 3.39
C VAL A 123 -2.66 -8.97 3.76
N TYR A 124 -1.49 -8.33 3.69
CA TYR A 124 -0.22 -8.98 4.03
C TYR A 124 -0.16 -9.43 5.48
N LEU A 125 -0.68 -8.60 6.40
CA LEU A 125 -0.79 -8.95 7.81
C LEU A 125 -1.67 -10.19 8.00
N SER A 126 -2.84 -10.20 7.38
CA SER A 126 -3.80 -11.32 7.49
C SER A 126 -3.19 -12.62 6.97
N VAL A 127 -2.52 -12.58 5.81
CA VAL A 127 -1.89 -13.77 5.24
C VAL A 127 -0.68 -14.20 6.05
N GLY A 128 0.13 -13.26 6.55
CA GLY A 128 1.26 -13.55 7.44
C GLY A 128 0.83 -14.28 8.71
N LEU A 129 -0.23 -13.79 9.36
CA LEU A 129 -0.81 -14.43 10.55
C LEU A 129 -1.35 -15.82 10.25
N ILE A 130 -2.07 -16.01 9.13
CA ILE A 130 -2.57 -17.33 8.70
C ILE A 130 -1.40 -18.29 8.42
N ALA A 131 -0.29 -17.79 7.88
CA ALA A 131 0.90 -18.57 7.60
C ALA A 131 1.78 -18.86 8.85
N GLY A 132 1.38 -18.36 10.03
CA GLY A 132 2.08 -18.62 11.29
C GLY A 132 3.13 -17.57 11.66
N ALA A 133 3.03 -16.33 11.15
CA ALA A 133 3.82 -15.21 11.67
C ALA A 133 3.48 -14.98 13.14
N ASP A 134 4.49 -15.05 14.00
CA ASP A 134 4.37 -14.70 15.41
C ASP A 134 4.78 -13.23 15.60
N LEU A 135 3.80 -12.34 15.74
CA LEU A 135 4.04 -10.92 15.93
C LEU A 135 4.18 -10.64 17.42
N ALA A 136 5.36 -10.16 17.82
CA ALA A 136 5.63 -9.74 19.19
C ALA A 136 4.70 -8.60 19.66
N ALA A 137 4.14 -7.83 18.73
CA ALA A 137 3.09 -6.85 19.00
C ALA A 137 1.72 -7.52 18.84
N GLY A 138 0.91 -7.55 19.89
CA GLY A 138 -0.43 -8.10 19.91
C GLY A 138 -1.40 -7.35 19.00
N ALA A 139 -2.68 -7.74 19.03
CA ALA A 139 -3.70 -7.18 18.13
C ALA A 139 -3.80 -5.64 18.29
N GLY A 140 -3.31 -4.90 17.30
CA GLY A 140 -3.27 -3.43 17.29
C GLY A 140 -1.91 -2.79 17.60
N GLY A 141 -0.85 -3.58 17.79
CA GLY A 141 0.49 -3.06 18.04
C GLY A 141 0.86 -2.93 19.54
N ALA A 142 0.17 -3.65 20.43
CA ALA A 142 0.35 -3.60 21.88
C ALA A 142 0.90 -4.90 22.45
#